data_AF-A0A944CX16-F1
#
_entry.id   AF-A0A944CX16-F1
#
_cell.length_a   1.000
_cell.length_b   1.000
_cell.length_c   1.000
_cell.angle_alpha   90.00
_cell.angle_beta   90.00
_cell.angle_gamma   90.00
#
_symmetry.space_group_name_H-M   'P 1'
#
loop_
_entity.id
_entity.type
_entity.pdbx_description
1 polymer ?
#
loop_
_entity_poly.entity_id
_entity_poly.type
_entity_poly.pdbx_seq_one_letter_code
_entity_poly.pdbx_strand_id
1 'polypeptide(L)'
;MLIIKNEITIRPMKDDIHDYQLMEKWRSDEKVLQFYGGRDNPYNLEKVTETYQPRIKGEEAVIPCIFSYPNLEIGYLQQYLVHSL
;
A
#
# COMPACT_ATOMS: atom_id res chain seq x y z
N MET A 1 12.87 3.21 -3.25
CA MET A 1 13.89 2.22 -2.82
C MET A 1 13.38 0.83 -3.16
N LEU A 2 14.12 0.03 -3.93
CA LEU A 2 13.85 -1.38 -4.17
C LEU A 2 14.71 -2.21 -3.20
N ILE A 3 14.10 -3.05 -2.38
CA ILE A 3 14.79 -4.00 -1.51
C ILE A 3 14.52 -5.39 -2.05
N ILE A 4 15.58 -6.17 -2.27
CA ILE A 4 15.49 -7.58 -2.62
C ILE A 4 16.32 -8.34 -1.58
N LYS A 5 15.68 -9.27 -0.86
CA LYS A 5 16.35 -10.15 0.10
C LYS A 5 15.71 -11.53 0.04
N ASN A 6 16.49 -12.52 -0.36
CA ASN A 6 16.00 -13.86 -0.66
C ASN A 6 14.84 -13.77 -1.68
N GLU A 7 13.68 -14.31 -1.33
CA GLU A 7 12.48 -14.32 -2.17
C GLU A 7 11.57 -13.09 -1.94
N ILE A 8 11.95 -12.22 -1.01
CA ILE A 8 11.17 -11.04 -0.65
C ILE A 8 11.63 -9.86 -1.49
N THR A 9 10.67 -9.19 -2.11
CA THR A 9 10.88 -7.91 -2.79
C THR A 9 9.98 -6.84 -2.19
N ILE A 10 10.54 -5.68 -1.91
CA ILE A 10 9.79 -4.48 -1.52
C ILE A 10 10.11 -3.41 -2.54
N ARG A 11 9.07 -2.89 -3.19
CA ARG A 11 9.18 -1.80 -4.16
C ARG A 11 8.29 -0.63 -3.73
N PRO A 12 8.60 0.61 -4.14
CA PRO A 12 7.64 1.69 -3.99
C PRO A 12 6.34 1.36 -4.73
N MET A 13 5.23 1.79 -4.15
CA MET A 13 3.95 1.82 -4.85
C MET A 13 4.04 2.85 -6.00
N LYS A 14 3.41 2.54 -7.12
CA LYS A 14 3.39 3.37 -8.33
C LYS A 14 2.04 4.07 -8.47
N ASP A 15 2.05 5.26 -9.09
CA ASP A 15 0.85 5.99 -9.49
C ASP A 15 0.28 5.36 -10.76
N ASP A 16 -0.22 4.12 -10.63
CA ASP A 16 -0.81 3.35 -11.72
C ASP A 16 -2.02 2.53 -11.25
N ILE A 17 -2.86 2.16 -12.24
CA ILE A 17 -4.12 1.46 -11.98
C ILE A 17 -3.92 0.09 -11.32
N HIS A 18 -2.80 -0.58 -11.59
CA HIS A 18 -2.56 -1.92 -11.07
C HIS A 18 -2.32 -1.88 -9.57
N ASP A 19 -1.45 -0.98 -9.09
CA ASP A 19 -1.19 -0.84 -7.66
C ASP A 19 -2.41 -0.30 -6.90
N TYR A 20 -3.22 0.56 -7.53
CA TYR A 20 -4.49 0.97 -6.94
C TYR A 20 -5.50 -0.18 -6.82
N GLN A 21 -5.59 -1.05 -7.82
CA GLN A 21 -6.45 -2.23 -7.75
C GLN A 21 -5.99 -3.25 -6.69
N LEU A 22 -4.68 -3.40 -6.48
CA LEU A 22 -4.16 -4.20 -5.37
C LEU A 22 -4.62 -3.63 -4.02
N MET A 23 -4.56 -2.32 -3.85
CA MET A 23 -5.01 -1.66 -2.63
C MET A 23 -6.52 -1.74 -2.44
N GLU A 24 -7.32 -1.55 -3.49
CA GLU A 24 -8.79 -1.72 -3.43
C GLU A 24 -9.14 -3.13 -2.97
N LYS A 25 -8.53 -4.15 -3.59
CA LYS A 25 -8.71 -5.55 -3.23
C LYS A 25 -8.42 -5.78 -1.75
N TRP A 26 -7.25 -5.39 -1.25
CA TRP A 26 -6.88 -5.65 0.14
C TRP A 26 -7.64 -4.79 1.15
N ARG A 27 -8.00 -3.55 0.79
CA ARG A 27 -8.75 -2.63 1.65
C ARG A 27 -10.26 -2.88 1.65
N SER A 28 -10.74 -3.87 0.90
CA SER A 28 -12.13 -4.32 0.88
C SER A 28 -12.29 -5.81 1.19
N ASP A 29 -11.18 -6.55 1.33
CA ASP A 29 -11.23 -7.95 1.76
C ASP A 29 -11.50 -8.03 3.27
N GLU A 30 -12.63 -8.64 3.65
CA GLU A 30 -13.05 -8.81 5.05
C GLU A 30 -11.98 -9.51 5.90
N LYS A 31 -11.22 -10.46 5.33
CA LYS A 31 -10.16 -11.17 6.04
C LYS A 31 -8.98 -10.25 6.37
N VAL A 32 -8.70 -9.27 5.51
CA VAL A 32 -7.69 -8.24 5.77
C VAL A 32 -8.22 -7.23 6.78
N LEU A 33 -9.46 -6.76 6.59
CA LEU A 33 -10.10 -5.76 7.44
C LEU A 33 -10.32 -6.22 8.89
N GLN A 34 -10.36 -7.53 9.13
CA GLN A 34 -10.33 -8.10 10.48
C GLN A 34 -9.08 -7.67 11.27
N PHE A 35 -7.94 -7.45 10.60
CA PHE A 35 -6.66 -7.11 11.23
C PHE A 35 -6.20 -5.67 10.95
N TYR A 36 -6.59 -5.09 9.82
CA TYR A 36 -6.11 -3.77 9.40
C TYR A 36 -7.18 -2.95 8.68
N GLY A 37 -7.57 -1.80 9.22
CA GLY A 37 -8.43 -0.82 8.56
C GLY A 37 -9.85 -0.65 9.10
N GLY A 38 -10.30 -1.57 9.96
CA GLY A 38 -11.67 -1.56 10.49
C GLY A 38 -12.69 -2.02 9.45
N ARG A 39 -13.62 -2.90 9.86
CA ARG A 39 -14.58 -3.56 8.97
C ARG A 39 -15.63 -2.61 8.37
N ASP A 40 -15.81 -1.45 8.98
CA ASP A 40 -16.96 -0.57 8.70
C ASP A 40 -16.74 0.36 7.50
N ASN A 41 -15.58 0.29 6.81
CA ASN A 41 -15.26 1.24 5.76
C ASN A 41 -14.36 0.67 4.64
N PRO A 42 -14.88 -0.29 3.84
CA PRO A 42 -14.16 -0.82 2.68
C PRO A 42 -13.82 0.29 1.68
N TYR A 43 -12.72 0.13 0.94
CA TYR A 43 -12.26 1.11 -0.03
C TYR A 43 -12.69 0.73 -1.45
N ASN A 44 -13.33 1.65 -2.15
CA ASN A 44 -13.40 1.61 -3.61
C ASN A 44 -12.14 2.24 -4.23
N LEU A 45 -11.96 2.08 -5.54
CA LEU A 45 -10.81 2.61 -6.28
C LEU A 45 -10.64 4.14 -6.15
N GLU A 46 -11.74 4.89 -6.10
CA GLU A 46 -11.72 6.35 -5.92
C GLU A 46 -11.05 6.72 -4.59
N LYS A 47 -11.53 6.15 -3.50
CA LYS A 47 -10.98 6.38 -2.16
C LYS A 47 -9.55 5.87 -2.00
N VAL A 48 -9.20 4.77 -2.67
CA VAL A 48 -7.80 4.32 -2.79
C VAL A 48 -6.96 5.42 -3.42
N THR A 49 -7.38 5.94 -4.57
CA THR A 49 -6.62 6.96 -5.31
C THR A 49 -6.43 8.21 -4.45
N GLU A 50 -7.50 8.71 -3.82
CA GLU A 50 -7.45 9.86 -2.89
C GLU A 50 -6.49 9.62 -1.71
N THR A 51 -6.41 8.39 -1.19
CA THR A 51 -5.55 8.07 -0.03
C THR A 51 -4.09 7.89 -0.41
N TYR A 52 -3.79 7.21 -1.53
CA TYR A 52 -2.43 6.77 -1.83
C TYR A 52 -1.72 7.65 -2.86
N GLN A 53 -2.44 8.37 -3.73
CA GLN A 53 -1.79 9.23 -4.73
C GLN A 53 -0.96 10.35 -4.10
N PRO A 54 -1.42 11.11 -3.07
CA PRO A 54 -0.60 12.13 -2.42
C PRO A 54 0.67 11.53 -1.80
N ARG A 55 0.59 10.31 -1.24
CA ARG A 55 1.74 9.58 -0.68
C ARG A 55 2.76 9.18 -1.74
N ILE A 56 2.29 8.70 -2.90
CA ILE A 56 3.17 8.32 -4.02
C ILE A 56 3.85 9.56 -4.61
N LYS A 57 3.13 10.68 -4.69
CA LYS A 57 3.66 11.98 -5.17
C LYS A 57 4.59 12.68 -4.18
N GLY A 58 4.72 12.16 -2.95
CA GLY A 58 5.54 12.76 -1.90
C GLY A 58 4.94 14.03 -1.29
N GLU A 59 3.63 14.24 -1.45
CA GLU A 59 2.87 15.32 -0.82
C GLU A 59 2.63 15.03 0.68
N GLU A 60 2.65 13.74 1.05
CA GLU A 60 2.69 13.27 2.43
C GLU A 60 4.09 12.71 2.77
N ALA A 61 4.55 12.90 4.01
CA ALA A 61 5.82 12.36 4.52
C ALA A 61 5.74 10.84 4.83
N VAL A 62 5.08 10.08 3.96
CA VAL A 62 4.86 8.64 4.06
C VAL A 62 5.24 8.02 2.72
N ILE A 63 6.09 7.00 2.76
CA ILE A 63 6.51 6.27 1.55
C ILE A 63 5.72 4.96 1.49
N PRO A 64 4.77 4.82 0.54
CA PRO A 64 4.02 3.60 0.33
C PRO A 64 4.82 2.58 -0.49
N CYS A 65 4.76 1.31 -0.09
CA CYS A 65 5.48 0.22 -0.74
C CYS A 65 4.58 -1.02 -0.93
N ILE A 66 4.84 -1.74 -2.02
CA ILE A 66 4.28 -3.06 -2.29
C ILE A 66 5.29 -4.13 -1.88
N PHE A 67 4.81 -5.14 -1.18
CA PHE A 67 5.54 -6.29 -0.70
C PHE A 67 5.18 -7.53 -1.52
N SER A 68 6.20 -8.22 -2.01
CA SER A 68 6.06 -9.40 -2.88
C SER A 68 6.88 -10.59 -2.38
N TYR A 69 6.34 -11.79 -2.59
CA TYR A 69 6.98 -13.09 -2.31
C TYR A 69 6.72 -13.98 -3.53
N PRO A 70 7.72 -14.76 -3.98
CA PRO A 70 8.10 -14.95 -5.38
C PRO A 70 7.11 -14.46 -6.45
N ASN A 71 7.38 -13.29 -7.06
CA ASN A 71 6.61 -12.68 -8.15
C ASN A 71 5.11 -12.47 -7.88
N LEU A 72 4.65 -12.62 -6.65
CA LEU A 72 3.27 -12.34 -6.25
C LEU A 72 3.27 -11.14 -5.29
N GLU A 73 2.55 -10.08 -5.64
CA GLU A 73 2.22 -9.00 -4.72
C GLU A 73 1.28 -9.53 -3.64
N ILE A 74 1.73 -9.50 -2.39
CA ILE A 74 0.99 -10.09 -1.26
C ILE A 74 0.71 -9.10 -0.14
N GLY A 75 1.18 -7.86 -0.24
CA GLY A 75 0.79 -6.85 0.73
C GLY A 75 1.34 -5.47 0.49
N TYR A 76 1.02 -4.61 1.47
CA TYR A 76 1.38 -3.20 1.53
C TYR A 76 2.14 -2.94 2.82
N LEU A 77 3.14 -2.07 2.75
CA LEU A 77 3.77 -1.46 3.91
C LEU A 77 4.00 0.02 3.66
N GLN A 78 4.10 0.80 4.72
CA GLN A 78 4.49 2.21 4.65
C GLN A 78 5.60 2.51 5.63
N GLN A 79 6.46 3.44 5.27
CA GLN A 79 7.51 3.95 6.16
C GLN A 79 7.41 5.47 6.24
N TYR A 80 7.69 6.02 7.41
CA TYR A 80 7.70 7.45 7.68
C TYR A 80 8.71 7.74 8.78
N LEU A 81 9.29 8.94 8.76
CA LEU A 81 10.17 9.40 9.83
C LEU A 81 9.33 9.87 11.02
N VAL A 82 9.69 9.41 12.22
CA VAL A 82 8.95 9.76 13.45
C VAL A 82 9.35 11.14 14.00
N HIS A 83 10.47 11.71 13.55
CA HIS A 83 11.09 12.94 14.12
C HIS A 83 10.85 14.22 13.31
N SER A 84 9.69 14.36 12.69
CA SER A 84 9.25 15.63 12.08
C SER A 84 7.85 16.01 12.57
N LEU A 85 7.72 16.09 13.90
CA LEU A 85 6.63 16.75 14.63
C LEU A 85 7.18 17.99 15.34
#